data_AF-A0A6P3ZGC7-F1
#
_entry.id   AF-A0A6P3ZGC7-F1
#
_cell.length_a   1.000
_cell.length_b   1.000
_cell.length_c   1.000
_cell.angle_alpha   90.00
_cell.angle_beta   90.00
_cell.angle_gamma   90.00
#
_symmetry.space_group_name_H-M   'P 1'
#
loop_
_entity.id
_entity.type
_entity.pdbx_description
1 polymer ?
#
loop_
_entity_poly.entity_id
_entity_poly.type
_entity_poly.pdbx_seq_one_letter_code
_entity_poly.pdbx_strand_id
1 'polypeptide(L)'
;MKPNCITSHSFTKLQNAVKLQLLSTLRRCQVLWDEMNHFVTNFQYYIMFEVLEVSWSTLSNEMEVAKDLDDLLAAHEKYLHSIVEKSLLGERSQSLYKSLFALFDLILRFRSRADLLYEGIHDLQTRTESSVPSRRKQLNDRSSEPGSWISDGRKALTQRANDFIRNMGQDLDAIAKEYSSLLENFISQLPVQQHVDLKFLLFRLDFTEFYSRGHPST
;
A
#
# COMPACT_ATOMS: atom_id res chain seq x y z
N MET A 1 -10.31 6.39 5.98
CA MET A 1 -10.21 7.25 4.78
C MET A 1 -11.42 6.98 3.91
N LYS A 2 -12.19 7.99 3.48
CA LYS A 2 -13.41 7.78 2.66
C LYS A 2 -13.02 7.67 1.17
N PRO A 3 -13.25 6.54 0.48
CA PRO A 3 -12.67 6.29 -0.86
C PRO A 3 -13.34 7.00 -2.05
N ASN A 4 -14.42 7.77 -1.88
CA ASN A 4 -15.32 8.08 -3.02
C ASN A 4 -15.77 9.55 -3.17
N CYS A 5 -15.11 10.52 -2.54
CA CYS A 5 -15.56 11.93 -2.65
C CYS A 5 -15.09 12.67 -3.90
N ILE A 6 -14.25 12.08 -4.76
CA ILE A 6 -13.60 12.80 -5.89
C ILE A 6 -14.49 12.90 -7.14
N THR A 7 -15.60 12.18 -7.23
CA THR A 7 -16.38 12.12 -8.47
C THR A 7 -17.61 13.02 -8.44
N SER A 8 -17.53 14.17 -9.13
CA SER A 8 -18.46 14.48 -10.23
C SER A 8 -18.25 15.87 -10.84
N HIS A 9 -17.94 16.90 -10.06
CA HIS A 9 -18.08 18.29 -10.54
C HIS A 9 -16.78 19.04 -10.89
N SER A 10 -15.60 18.60 -10.43
CA SER A 10 -14.37 19.42 -10.48
C SER A 10 -13.50 19.25 -11.74
N PHE A 11 -13.73 18.22 -12.57
CA PHE A 11 -12.92 17.96 -13.78
C PHE A 11 -13.63 18.18 -15.12
N THR A 12 -14.76 18.90 -15.14
CA THR A 12 -15.53 19.16 -16.37
C THR A 12 -14.75 19.93 -17.45
N LYS A 13 -13.68 20.62 -17.08
CA LYS A 13 -12.81 21.41 -17.98
C LYS A 13 -11.59 20.65 -18.50
N LEU A 14 -11.28 19.47 -17.96
CA LEU A 14 -10.13 18.68 -18.39
C LEU A 14 -10.53 17.85 -19.62
N GLN A 15 -9.61 17.66 -20.58
CA GLN A 15 -9.86 16.78 -21.72
C GLN A 15 -10.29 15.38 -21.24
N ASN A 16 -11.31 14.80 -21.89
CA ASN A 16 -11.85 13.49 -21.53
C ASN A 16 -10.78 12.40 -21.39
N ALA A 17 -9.75 12.43 -22.26
CA ALA A 17 -8.63 11.49 -22.20
C ALA A 17 -7.87 11.57 -20.86
N VAL A 18 -7.51 12.76 -20.39
CA VAL A 18 -6.77 12.97 -19.14
C VAL A 18 -7.64 12.58 -17.94
N LYS A 19 -8.95 12.83 -17.99
CA LYS A 19 -9.91 12.40 -16.96
C LYS A 19 -9.98 10.88 -16.85
N LEU A 20 -10.05 10.17 -17.98
CA LEU A 20 -10.04 8.70 -17.99
C LEU A 20 -8.73 8.14 -17.44
N GLN A 21 -7.61 8.74 -17.83
CA GLN A 21 -6.29 8.36 -17.33
C GLN A 21 -6.18 8.55 -15.82
N LEU A 22 -6.65 9.69 -15.30
CA LEU A 22 -6.68 9.95 -13.86
C LEU A 22 -7.51 8.90 -13.11
N LEU A 23 -8.70 8.58 -13.61
CA LEU A 23 -9.56 7.56 -13.00
C LEU A 23 -8.88 6.18 -13.01
N SER A 24 -8.20 5.83 -14.10
CA SER A 24 -7.43 4.59 -14.20
C SER A 24 -6.29 4.55 -13.17
N THR A 25 -5.49 5.61 -13.07
CA THR A 25 -4.40 5.72 -12.09
C THR A 25 -4.92 5.64 -10.66
N LEU A 26 -6.02 6.32 -10.35
CA LEU A 26 -6.66 6.27 -9.03
C LEU A 26 -7.15 4.87 -8.67
N ARG A 27 -7.84 4.18 -9.60
CA ARG A 27 -8.30 2.81 -9.37
C ARG A 27 -7.13 1.86 -9.09
N ARG A 28 -6.07 1.97 -9.90
CA ARG A 28 -4.84 1.17 -9.70
C ARG A 28 -4.19 1.44 -8.35
N CYS A 29 -4.11 2.71 -7.94
CA CYS A 29 -3.63 3.10 -6.62
C CYS A 29 -4.47 2.46 -5.49
N GLN A 30 -5.80 2.48 -5.61
CA GLN A 30 -6.71 1.88 -4.61
C GLN A 30 -6.56 0.36 -4.53
N VAL A 31 -6.45 -0.33 -5.66
CA VAL A 31 -6.22 -1.79 -5.67
C VAL A 31 -4.93 -2.13 -4.96
N LEU A 32 -3.83 -1.45 -5.30
CA LEU A 32 -2.53 -1.68 -4.67
C LEU A 32 -2.55 -1.34 -3.17
N TRP A 33 -3.29 -0.30 -2.79
CA TRP A 33 -3.52 0.05 -1.39
C TRP A 33 -4.23 -1.08 -0.62
N ASP A 34 -5.27 -1.65 -1.21
CA ASP A 34 -6.04 -2.73 -0.59
C ASP A 34 -5.20 -4.01 -0.46
N GLU A 35 -4.42 -4.36 -1.49
CA GLU A 35 -3.48 -5.50 -1.47
C GLU A 35 -2.43 -5.36 -0.36
N MET A 36 -1.76 -4.19 -0.30
CA MET A 36 -0.74 -3.93 0.71
C MET A 36 -1.31 -3.94 2.13
N ASN A 37 -2.50 -3.36 2.34
CA ASN A 37 -3.15 -3.40 3.66
C ASN A 37 -3.62 -4.80 4.04
N HIS A 38 -4.09 -5.59 3.07
CA HIS A 38 -4.44 -6.98 3.31
C HIS A 38 -3.23 -7.76 3.83
N PHE A 39 -2.06 -7.60 3.21
CA PHE A 39 -0.82 -8.20 3.68
C PHE A 39 -0.47 -7.78 5.11
N VAL A 40 -0.41 -6.47 5.37
CA VAL A 40 -0.02 -5.94 6.69
C VAL A 40 -0.98 -6.38 7.79
N THR A 41 -2.29 -6.34 7.52
CA THR A 41 -3.32 -6.71 8.50
C THR A 41 -3.24 -8.19 8.85
N ASN A 42 -3.11 -9.07 7.86
CA ASN A 42 -2.97 -10.51 8.12
C ASN A 42 -1.67 -10.83 8.85
N PHE A 43 -0.57 -10.18 8.48
CA PHE A 43 0.70 -10.36 9.18
C PHE A 43 0.62 -9.88 10.64
N GLN A 44 -0.03 -8.74 10.89
CA GLN A 44 -0.27 -8.27 12.26
C GLN A 44 -1.13 -9.27 13.06
N TYR A 45 -2.17 -9.84 12.46
CA TYR A 45 -3.00 -10.84 13.13
C TYR A 45 -2.23 -12.11 13.47
N TYR A 46 -1.34 -12.55 12.59
CA TYR A 46 -0.44 -13.66 12.87
C TYR A 46 0.43 -13.35 14.11
N ILE A 47 1.12 -12.21 14.14
CA ILE A 47 1.97 -11.84 15.28
C ILE A 47 1.14 -11.75 16.57
N MET A 48 -0.02 -11.08 16.53
CA MET A 48 -0.80 -10.84 17.74
C MET A 48 -1.45 -12.12 18.28
N PHE A 49 -2.12 -12.90 17.42
CA PHE A 49 -2.97 -14.01 17.86
C PHE A 49 -2.30 -15.37 17.78
N GLU A 50 -1.43 -15.61 16.79
CA GLU A 50 -0.79 -16.93 16.62
C GLU A 50 0.56 -16.99 17.33
N VAL A 51 1.27 -15.87 17.43
CA VAL A 51 2.58 -15.82 18.09
C VAL A 51 2.47 -15.39 19.55
N LEU A 52 2.01 -14.16 19.80
CA LEU A 52 2.04 -13.56 21.14
C LEU A 52 1.04 -14.23 22.08
N GLU A 53 -0.24 -14.30 21.71
CA GLU A 53 -1.29 -14.87 22.58
C GLU A 53 -1.02 -16.34 22.93
N VAL A 54 -0.66 -17.16 21.94
CA VAL A 54 -0.37 -18.60 22.16
C VAL A 54 0.89 -18.78 23.02
N SER A 55 1.95 -18.01 22.76
CA SER A 55 3.18 -18.13 23.55
C SER A 55 2.96 -17.65 24.99
N TRP A 56 2.17 -16.58 25.19
CA TRP A 56 1.80 -16.09 26.51
C TRP A 56 0.97 -17.11 27.30
N SER A 57 -0.05 -17.68 26.68
CA SER A 57 -0.86 -18.74 27.31
C SER A 57 0.01 -19.92 27.74
N THR A 58 0.99 -20.30 26.91
CA THR A 58 1.96 -21.37 27.24
C THR A 58 2.81 -20.99 28.46
N LEU A 59 3.38 -19.78 28.48
CA LEU A 59 4.17 -19.29 29.62
C LEU A 59 3.35 -19.24 30.91
N SER A 60 2.12 -18.73 30.85
CA SER A 60 1.23 -18.61 32.01
C SER A 60 0.96 -19.98 32.64
N ASN A 61 0.68 -20.99 31.82
CA ASN A 61 0.45 -22.36 32.29
C ASN A 61 1.74 -22.97 32.91
N GLU A 62 2.90 -22.73 32.29
CA GLU A 62 4.18 -23.23 32.82
C GLU A 62 4.55 -22.55 34.15
N MET A 63 4.25 -21.26 34.28
CA MET A 63 4.46 -20.50 35.52
C MET A 63 3.57 -20.98 36.67
N GLU A 64 2.33 -21.41 36.40
CA GLU A 64 1.43 -21.96 37.42
C GLU A 64 1.89 -23.30 38.00
N VAL A 65 2.59 -24.11 37.19
CA VAL A 65 3.03 -25.47 37.56
C VAL A 65 4.49 -25.50 38.06
N ALA A 66 5.26 -24.42 37.83
CA ALA A 66 6.65 -24.30 38.24
C ALA A 66 6.82 -24.47 39.76
N LYS A 67 7.80 -25.27 40.17
CA LYS A 67 8.04 -25.60 41.59
C LYS A 67 9.12 -24.74 42.22
N ASP A 68 10.05 -24.26 41.41
CA ASP A 68 11.19 -23.46 41.83
C ASP A 68 11.52 -22.37 40.80
N LEU A 69 12.59 -21.62 41.08
CA LEU A 69 13.04 -20.52 40.23
C LEU A 69 13.62 -21.01 38.91
N ASP A 70 14.22 -22.20 38.90
CA ASP A 70 14.87 -22.74 37.69
C ASP A 70 13.81 -23.15 36.67
N ASP A 71 12.68 -23.74 37.13
CA ASP A 71 11.50 -24.00 36.30
C ASP A 71 10.95 -22.69 35.67
N LEU A 72 10.85 -21.62 36.46
CA LEU A 72 10.39 -20.31 35.97
C LEU A 72 11.34 -19.70 34.93
N LEU A 73 12.65 -19.81 35.17
CA LEU A 73 13.67 -19.31 34.24
C LEU A 73 13.59 -20.07 32.90
N ALA A 74 13.47 -21.40 32.95
CA ALA A 74 13.36 -22.23 31.76
C ALA A 74 12.08 -21.93 30.95
N ALA A 75 10.94 -21.76 31.63
CA ALA A 75 9.68 -21.38 30.98
C ALA A 75 9.79 -20.00 30.29
N HIS A 76 10.43 -19.04 30.95
CA HIS A 76 10.65 -17.71 30.40
C HIS A 76 11.60 -17.73 29.18
N GLU A 77 12.72 -18.45 29.26
CA GLU A 77 13.64 -18.61 28.12
C GLU A 77 12.94 -19.26 26.92
N LYS A 78 12.12 -20.30 27.18
CA LYS A 78 11.30 -20.95 26.16
C LYS A 78 10.30 -19.98 25.52
N TYR A 79 9.63 -19.16 26.33
CA TYR A 79 8.72 -18.13 25.83
C TYR A 79 9.44 -17.15 24.90
N LEU A 80 10.59 -16.60 25.33
CA LEU A 80 11.38 -15.66 24.53
C LEU A 80 11.86 -16.29 23.23
N HIS A 81 12.38 -17.52 23.28
CA HIS A 81 12.81 -18.23 22.08
C HIS A 81 11.63 -18.48 21.11
N SER A 82 10.47 -18.88 21.64
CA SER A 82 9.25 -19.09 20.85
C SER A 82 8.80 -17.82 20.14
N ILE A 83 8.72 -16.68 20.84
CA ILE A 83 8.27 -15.43 20.21
C ILE A 83 9.26 -14.92 19.15
N VAL A 84 10.58 -15.08 19.37
CA VAL A 84 11.60 -14.64 18.41
C VAL A 84 11.55 -15.48 17.13
N GLU A 85 11.56 -16.80 17.26
CA GLU A 85 11.52 -17.71 16.10
C GLU A 85 10.22 -17.55 15.33
N LYS A 86 9.07 -17.58 16.02
CA LYS A 86 7.75 -17.49 15.38
C LYS A 86 7.47 -16.11 14.79
N SER A 87 8.03 -15.03 15.34
CA SER A 87 7.93 -13.68 14.74
C SER A 87 8.81 -13.50 13.50
N LEU A 88 9.46 -14.57 13.01
CA LEU A 88 10.39 -14.55 11.88
C LEU A 88 11.65 -13.71 12.14
N LEU A 89 12.02 -13.52 13.42
CA LEU A 89 13.20 -12.76 13.83
C LEU A 89 14.41 -13.66 14.16
N GLY A 90 14.20 -14.99 14.14
CA GLY A 90 15.25 -15.98 14.40
C GLY A 90 16.32 -16.06 13.32
N GLU A 91 17.47 -16.64 13.66
CA GLU A 91 18.62 -16.82 12.75
C GLU A 91 18.27 -17.67 11.52
N ARG A 92 17.38 -18.64 11.71
CA ARG A 92 16.91 -19.53 10.62
C ARG A 92 15.97 -18.83 9.64
N SER A 93 15.35 -17.72 10.05
CA SER A 93 14.39 -16.96 9.26
C SER A 93 15.01 -15.71 8.60
N GLN A 94 16.34 -15.59 8.58
CA GLN A 94 17.03 -14.37 8.11
C GLN A 94 16.69 -13.97 6.67
N SER A 95 16.48 -14.93 5.76
CA SER A 95 16.07 -14.62 4.38
C SER A 95 14.65 -14.06 4.32
N LEU A 96 13.73 -14.66 5.08
CA LEU A 96 12.34 -14.20 5.21
C LEU A 96 12.27 -12.83 5.87
N TYR A 97 13.03 -12.63 6.95
CA TYR A 97 13.14 -11.36 7.65
C TYR A 97 13.55 -10.23 6.69
N LYS A 98 14.60 -10.45 5.89
CA LYS A 98 15.04 -9.48 4.87
C LYS A 98 13.96 -9.20 3.83
N SER A 99 13.28 -10.25 3.35
CA SER A 99 12.20 -10.12 2.37
C SER A 99 11.01 -9.35 2.95
N LEU A 100 10.66 -9.58 4.21
CA LEU A 100 9.59 -8.90 4.93
C LEU A 100 9.89 -7.40 5.10
N PHE A 101 11.11 -7.04 5.48
CA PHE A 101 11.51 -5.64 5.60
C PHE A 101 11.54 -4.93 4.24
N ALA A 102 12.01 -5.61 3.19
CA ALA A 102 11.93 -5.07 1.82
C ALA A 102 10.47 -4.80 1.38
N LEU A 103 9.53 -5.68 1.76
CA LEU A 103 8.10 -5.45 1.55
C LEU A 103 7.59 -4.22 2.32
N PHE A 104 7.92 -4.09 3.60
CA PHE A 104 7.52 -2.93 4.40
C PHE A 104 8.09 -1.62 3.86
N ASP A 105 9.37 -1.58 3.48
CA ASP A 105 9.99 -0.41 2.87
C ASP A 105 9.31 -0.03 1.54
N LEU A 106 8.93 -1.02 0.72
CA LEU A 106 8.17 -0.78 -0.51
C LEU A 106 6.76 -0.25 -0.22
N ILE A 107 6.07 -0.77 0.79
CA ILE A 107 4.75 -0.28 1.21
C ILE A 107 4.83 1.17 1.69
N LEU A 108 5.88 1.54 2.43
CA LEU A 108 6.12 2.92 2.85
C LEU A 108 6.45 3.82 1.66
N ARG A 109 7.25 3.35 0.70
CA ARG A 109 7.50 4.08 -0.56
C ARG A 109 6.20 4.31 -1.33
N PHE A 110 5.35 3.28 -1.45
CA PHE A 110 4.03 3.40 -2.05
C PHE A 110 3.18 4.45 -1.34
N ARG A 111 3.15 4.43 -0.01
CA ARG A 111 2.41 5.40 0.80
C ARG A 111 2.82 6.84 0.45
N SER A 112 4.13 7.12 0.39
CA SER A 112 4.62 8.45 0.00
C SER A 112 4.20 8.83 -1.42
N ARG A 113 4.23 7.90 -2.38
CA ARG A 113 3.78 8.16 -3.76
C ARG A 113 2.28 8.38 -3.86
N ALA A 114 1.49 7.62 -3.10
CA ALA A 114 0.04 7.80 -3.03
C ALA A 114 -0.31 9.17 -2.45
N ASP A 115 0.36 9.61 -1.38
CA ASP A 115 0.15 10.93 -0.78
C ASP A 115 0.48 12.05 -1.79
N LEU A 116 1.60 11.95 -2.52
CA LEU A 116 1.93 12.88 -3.61
C LEU A 116 0.89 12.92 -4.74
N LEU A 117 0.32 11.75 -5.10
CA LEU A 117 -0.76 11.68 -6.07
C LEU A 117 -2.00 12.46 -5.59
N TYR A 118 -2.42 12.26 -4.34
CA TYR A 118 -3.59 12.96 -3.78
C TYR A 118 -3.36 14.48 -3.67
N GLU A 119 -2.17 14.90 -3.22
CA GLU A 119 -1.81 16.32 -3.19
C GLU A 119 -1.81 16.95 -4.58
N GLY A 120 -1.23 16.27 -5.58
CA GLY A 120 -1.23 16.74 -6.96
C GLY A 120 -2.64 16.82 -7.56
N ILE A 121 -3.51 15.87 -7.24
CA ILE A 121 -4.92 15.92 -7.66
C ILE A 121 -5.63 17.12 -7.04
N HIS A 122 -5.39 17.41 -5.75
CA HIS A 122 -5.95 18.56 -5.07
C HIS A 122 -5.47 19.90 -5.67
N ASP A 123 -4.17 20.03 -5.98
CA ASP A 123 -3.64 21.22 -6.67
C ASP A 123 -4.29 21.41 -8.06
N LEU A 124 -4.46 20.33 -8.83
CA LEU A 124 -5.14 20.39 -10.13
C LEU A 124 -6.61 20.84 -10.00
N GLN A 125 -7.31 20.44 -8.94
CA GLN A 125 -8.69 20.86 -8.68
C GLN A 125 -8.77 22.36 -8.36
N THR A 126 -7.97 22.83 -7.39
CA THR A 126 -7.96 24.25 -6.98
C THR A 126 -7.59 25.20 -8.13
N ARG A 127 -6.65 24.81 -9.01
CA ARG A 127 -6.30 25.57 -10.22
C ARG A 127 -7.41 25.59 -11.26
N THR A 128 -8.18 24.52 -11.37
CA THR A 128 -9.32 24.44 -12.29
C THR A 128 -10.49 25.31 -11.83
N GLU A 129 -10.70 25.42 -10.52
CA GLU A 129 -11.76 26.24 -9.91
C GLU A 129 -11.44 27.74 -9.92
N SER A 130 -10.19 28.12 -9.65
CA SER A 130 -9.74 29.53 -9.71
C SER A 130 -9.78 30.15 -11.12
N SER A 131 -9.83 29.32 -12.18
CA SER A 131 -10.04 29.79 -13.56
C SER A 131 -11.50 30.17 -13.89
N VAL A 132 -12.43 30.11 -12.92
CA VAL A 132 -13.79 30.65 -13.09
C VAL A 132 -13.69 32.18 -13.08
N PRO A 133 -14.05 32.88 -14.18
CA PRO A 133 -14.15 34.32 -14.14
C PRO A 133 -15.26 34.65 -13.16
N SER A 134 -14.91 35.25 -12.02
CA SER A 134 -15.89 35.96 -11.21
C SER A 134 -16.54 36.98 -12.15
N ARG A 135 -17.82 36.77 -12.42
CA ARG A 135 -18.67 37.58 -13.31
C ARG A 135 -18.91 38.95 -12.65
N ARG A 136 -17.85 39.70 -12.34
CA ARG A 136 -17.92 41.09 -11.90
C ARG A 136 -17.63 41.98 -13.10
N LYS A 137 -18.73 42.53 -13.60
CA LYS A 137 -18.88 43.67 -14.52
C LYS A 137 -17.57 44.42 -14.83
N GLN A 138 -17.15 44.38 -16.08
CA GLN A 138 -16.64 45.57 -16.76
C GLN A 138 -17.14 45.56 -18.20
N LEU A 139 -18.05 46.49 -18.47
CA LEU A 139 -18.56 46.88 -19.78
C LEU A 139 -17.56 47.91 -20.35
N ASN A 140 -17.27 47.80 -21.66
CA ASN A 140 -16.32 48.59 -22.46
C ASN A 140 -14.85 48.30 -22.12
N ASP A 141 -13.98 47.95 -23.06
CA ASP A 141 -13.73 48.64 -24.32
C ASP A 141 -13.16 47.69 -25.40
N ARG A 142 -13.27 48.08 -26.67
CA ARG A 142 -12.91 47.27 -27.85
C ARG A 142 -11.40 47.25 -28.13
N SER A 143 -10.99 46.18 -28.82
CA SER A 143 -9.72 45.95 -29.54
C SER A 143 -8.48 45.57 -28.72
N SER A 144 -8.32 44.26 -28.50
CA SER A 144 -7.08 43.49 -28.65
C SER A 144 -7.45 42.04 -28.35
N GLU A 145 -7.17 41.09 -29.26
CA GLU A 145 -7.52 39.67 -29.11
C GLU A 145 -7.10 39.07 -27.75
N PRO A 146 -8.02 38.89 -26.76
CA PRO A 146 -7.66 38.36 -25.46
C PRO A 146 -7.76 36.82 -25.41
N GLY A 147 -8.17 36.18 -26.52
CA GLY A 147 -8.53 34.75 -26.57
C GLY A 147 -7.33 33.81 -26.64
N SER A 148 -6.23 34.22 -27.30
CA SER A 148 -5.08 33.35 -27.57
C SER A 148 -4.34 32.96 -26.27
N TRP A 149 -4.03 33.93 -25.41
CA TRP A 149 -3.29 33.73 -24.16
C TRP A 149 -4.04 32.85 -23.14
N ILE A 150 -5.37 33.02 -23.05
CA ILE A 150 -6.22 32.22 -22.16
C ILE A 150 -6.36 30.78 -22.67
N SER A 151 -6.43 30.59 -23.98
CA SER A 151 -6.41 29.25 -24.59
C SER A 151 -5.07 28.56 -24.38
N ASP A 152 -3.96 29.28 -24.49
CA ASP A 152 -2.62 28.72 -24.39
C ASP A 152 -2.29 28.30 -22.95
N GLY A 153 -2.68 29.12 -21.96
CA GLY A 153 -2.56 28.76 -20.54
C GLY A 153 -3.37 27.51 -20.14
N ARG A 154 -4.56 27.30 -20.71
CA ARG A 154 -5.35 26.07 -20.48
C ARG A 154 -4.73 24.84 -21.13
N LYS A 155 -4.15 24.99 -22.32
CA LYS A 155 -3.41 23.91 -23.00
C LYS A 155 -2.18 23.51 -22.19
N ALA A 156 -1.40 24.49 -21.72
CA ALA A 156 -0.23 24.26 -20.87
C ALA A 156 -0.59 23.55 -19.55
N LEU A 157 -1.69 23.97 -18.88
CA LEU A 157 -2.18 23.32 -17.67
C LEU A 157 -2.62 21.88 -17.92
N THR A 158 -3.35 21.63 -19.02
CA THR A 158 -3.80 20.29 -19.40
C THR A 158 -2.63 19.38 -19.71
N GLN A 159 -1.61 19.89 -20.40
CA GLN A 159 -0.39 19.17 -20.70
C GLN A 159 0.37 18.80 -19.41
N ARG A 160 0.55 19.76 -18.49
CA ARG A 160 1.20 19.50 -17.20
C ARG A 160 0.45 18.46 -16.36
N ALA A 161 -0.88 18.53 -16.35
CA ALA A 161 -1.72 17.54 -15.67
C ALA A 161 -1.54 16.15 -16.28
N ASN A 162 -1.54 16.06 -17.62
CA ASN A 162 -1.33 14.82 -18.35
C ASN A 162 0.04 14.20 -18.05
N ASP A 163 1.11 15.01 -18.07
CA ASP A 163 2.46 14.57 -17.77
C ASP A 163 2.61 14.10 -16.32
N PHE A 164 2.02 14.83 -15.37
CA PHE A 164 1.97 14.44 -13.96
C PHE A 164 1.26 13.08 -13.76
N ILE A 165 0.05 12.92 -14.31
CA ILE A 165 -0.74 11.69 -14.16
C ILE A 165 -0.03 10.51 -14.83
N ARG A 166 0.62 10.73 -15.97
CA ARG A 166 1.40 9.70 -16.67
C ARG A 166 2.59 9.24 -15.83
N ASN A 167 3.36 10.18 -15.28
CA ASN A 167 4.50 9.86 -14.43
C ASN A 167 4.06 9.10 -13.16
N MET A 168 2.98 9.54 -12.49
CA MET A 168 2.42 8.78 -11.36
C MET A 168 1.91 7.40 -11.76
N GLY A 169 1.29 7.27 -12.93
CA GLY A 169 0.86 5.97 -13.44
C GLY A 169 2.05 5.01 -13.62
N GLN A 170 3.16 5.49 -14.17
CA GLN A 170 4.38 4.71 -14.35
C GLN A 170 5.03 4.33 -13.01
N ASP A 171 5.13 5.27 -12.07
CA ASP A 171 5.65 5.02 -10.73
C ASP A 171 4.83 3.93 -10.01
N LEU A 172 3.49 4.03 -10.08
CA LEU A 172 2.60 3.03 -9.49
C LEU A 172 2.70 1.67 -10.18
N ASP A 173 2.89 1.62 -11.50
CA ASP A 173 3.12 0.36 -12.23
C ASP A 173 4.44 -0.30 -11.80
N ALA A 174 5.49 0.51 -11.60
CA ALA A 174 6.78 0.01 -11.14
C ALA A 174 6.68 -0.57 -9.72
N ILE A 175 6.04 0.16 -8.81
CA ILE A 175 5.81 -0.29 -7.43
C ILE A 175 4.94 -1.55 -7.41
N ALA A 176 3.86 -1.62 -8.20
CA ALA A 176 2.99 -2.79 -8.26
C ALA A 176 3.77 -4.04 -8.69
N LYS A 177 4.59 -3.95 -9.75
CA LYS A 177 5.42 -5.07 -10.22
C LYS A 177 6.45 -5.49 -9.18
N GLU A 178 7.12 -4.53 -8.55
CA GLU A 178 8.08 -4.80 -7.49
C GLU A 178 7.40 -5.49 -6.30
N TYR A 179 6.18 -5.04 -5.95
CA TYR A 179 5.41 -5.59 -4.83
C TYR A 179 4.99 -7.03 -5.09
N SER A 180 4.39 -7.33 -6.25
CA SER A 180 3.99 -8.70 -6.60
C SER A 180 5.19 -9.64 -6.58
N SER A 181 6.32 -9.23 -7.16
CA SER A 181 7.54 -10.06 -7.17
C SER A 181 8.10 -10.32 -5.76
N LEU A 182 8.17 -9.29 -4.91
CA LEU A 182 8.64 -9.45 -3.54
C LEU A 182 7.68 -10.30 -2.69
N LEU A 183 6.37 -10.14 -2.91
CA LEU A 183 5.35 -10.89 -2.18
C LEU A 183 5.35 -12.37 -2.58
N GLU A 184 5.43 -12.68 -3.87
CA GLU A 184 5.57 -14.05 -4.38
C GLU A 184 6.84 -14.73 -3.83
N ASN A 185 7.96 -13.99 -3.83
CA ASN A 185 9.21 -14.48 -3.26
C ASN A 185 9.12 -14.70 -1.73
N PHE A 186 8.37 -13.86 -1.02
CA PHE A 186 8.11 -14.05 0.41
C PHE A 186 7.24 -15.28 0.67
N ILE A 187 6.11 -15.40 -0.05
CA ILE A 187 5.15 -16.49 0.09
C ILE A 187 5.79 -17.85 -0.20
N SER A 188 6.60 -17.95 -1.26
CA SER A 188 7.30 -19.19 -1.63
C SER A 188 8.34 -19.66 -0.59
N GLN A 189 8.86 -18.76 0.24
CA GLN A 189 9.78 -19.09 1.32
C GLN A 189 9.07 -19.56 2.60
N LEU A 190 7.77 -19.29 2.78
CA LEU A 190 7.03 -19.68 4.00
C LEU A 190 6.97 -21.20 4.22
N PRO A 191 6.65 -22.07 3.23
CA PRO A 191 6.62 -23.51 3.43
C PRO A 191 7.98 -24.14 3.77
N VAL A 192 9.08 -23.46 3.44
CA VAL A 192 10.44 -23.94 3.68
C VAL A 192 10.82 -23.87 5.16
N GLN A 193 10.13 -23.03 5.95
CA GLN A 193 10.39 -22.86 7.37
C GLN A 193 9.82 -24.03 8.18
N GLN A 194 10.60 -25.09 8.35
CA GLN A 194 10.16 -26.27 9.12
C GLN A 194 10.11 -26.01 10.64
N HIS A 195 10.76 -24.96 11.12
CA HIS A 195 10.85 -24.64 12.56
C HIS A 195 9.69 -23.81 13.10
N VAL A 196 8.85 -23.25 12.23
CA VAL A 196 7.66 -22.47 12.60
C VAL A 196 6.49 -22.95 11.76
N ASP A 197 5.35 -23.22 12.38
CA ASP A 197 4.14 -23.55 11.62
C ASP A 197 3.53 -22.29 11.00
N LEU A 198 3.90 -22.01 9.75
CA LEU A 198 3.43 -20.87 8.97
C LEU A 198 2.27 -21.20 8.04
N LYS A 199 1.69 -22.42 8.14
CA LYS A 199 0.62 -22.86 7.23
C LYS A 199 -0.62 -21.96 7.31
N PHE A 200 -0.98 -21.52 8.51
CA PHE A 200 -2.12 -20.63 8.72
C PHE A 200 -1.86 -19.22 8.20
N LEU A 201 -0.65 -18.69 8.40
CA LEU A 201 -0.25 -17.42 7.79
C LEU A 201 -0.28 -17.50 6.26
N LEU A 202 0.32 -18.55 5.69
CA LEU A 202 0.30 -18.79 4.24
C LEU A 202 -1.13 -18.85 3.70
N PHE A 203 -2.00 -19.62 4.35
CA PHE A 203 -3.41 -19.73 3.98
C PHE A 203 -4.15 -18.38 4.06
N ARG A 204 -3.86 -17.56 5.07
CA ARG A 204 -4.46 -16.22 5.22
C ARG A 204 -3.99 -15.25 4.15
N LEU A 205 -2.71 -15.32 3.77
CA LEU A 205 -2.11 -14.45 2.76
C LEU A 205 -2.51 -14.84 1.32
N ASP A 206 -2.72 -16.12 1.05
CA ASP A 206 -3.15 -16.64 -0.26
C ASP A 206 -4.55 -17.27 -0.21
N PHE A 207 -5.45 -16.69 0.59
CA PHE A 207 -6.81 -17.21 0.77
C PHE A 207 -7.62 -17.27 -0.54
N THR A 208 -7.28 -16.42 -1.50
CA THR A 208 -7.91 -16.36 -2.83
C THR A 208 -7.23 -17.22 -3.89
N GLU A 209 -6.16 -17.96 -3.54
CA GLU A 209 -5.26 -18.66 -4.47
C GLU A 209 -4.68 -17.74 -5.56
N PHE A 210 -4.73 -16.42 -5.36
CA PHE A 210 -4.33 -15.45 -6.35
C PHE A 210 -2.84 -15.62 -6.70
N TYR A 211 -2.02 -15.97 -5.71
CA TYR A 211 -0.58 -16.16 -5.88
C TYR A 211 -0.24 -17.59 -6.29
N SER A 212 -0.98 -18.60 -5.81
CA SER A 212 -0.82 -20.00 -6.23
C SER A 212 -1.14 -20.25 -7.71
N ARG A 213 -2.02 -19.46 -8.33
CA ARG A 213 -2.40 -19.60 -9.75
C ARG A 213 -1.34 -19.16 -10.76
N GLY A 214 -0.34 -18.39 -10.32
CA GLY A 214 0.79 -17.96 -11.17
C GLY A 214 1.82 -19.07 -11.44
N HIS A 215 1.83 -20.13 -10.62
CA HIS A 215 2.69 -21.29 -10.80
C HIS A 215 1.86 -22.53 -11.15
N PRO A 216 1.89 -23.03 -12.41
CA PRO A 216 1.42 -24.37 -12.67
C PRO A 216 2.30 -25.33 -11.87
N SER A 217 1.67 -26.13 -11.03
CA SER A 217 2.30 -27.20 -10.27
C SER A 217 3.02 -28.12 -11.26
N THR A 218 4.34 -28.04 -11.31
CA THR A 218 5.18 -29.05 -11.98
C THR A 218 5.33 -30.27 -11.09
#